data_AF-A0A315W420-F1
#
_entry.id   AF-A0A315W420-F1
#
_cell.length_a   1.000
_cell.length_b   1.000
_cell.length_c   1.000
_cell.angle_alpha   90.00
_cell.angle_beta   90.00
_cell.angle_gamma   90.00
#
_symmetry.space_group_name_H-M   'P 1'
#
loop_
_entity.id
_entity.type
_entity.pdbx_description
1 polymer ?
#
loop_
_entity_poly.entity_id
_entity_poly.type
_entity_poly.pdbx_seq_one_letter_code
_entity_poly.pdbx_strand_id
1 'polypeptide(L)'
;MSCWTPTAALLLGVLLGAAAGAPAPDATPLDRRWETLFSRSVLWVSGEKPGLSWETDYLLGIQRVRRLYCNVGIGFHLQVLPDGGISGAHSEDPYSLIQISTVERGVVSLFGLRSERFVAMNSRGRLYGTVGEPAAPPAQKGLFKGR
;
A
#
# COMPACT_ATOMS: atom_id res chain seq x y z
N MET A 1 19.26 40.88 49.45
CA MET A 1 18.69 40.83 48.07
C MET A 1 19.41 39.72 47.32
N SER A 2 18.71 39.04 46.41
CA SER A 2 19.05 37.82 45.63
C SER A 2 18.81 36.50 46.38
N CYS A 3 17.59 35.94 46.44
CA CYS A 3 16.78 35.35 45.35
C CYS A 3 17.57 34.28 44.56
N TRP A 4 17.81 33.14 45.20
CA TRP A 4 18.17 31.91 44.49
C TRP A 4 16.86 31.21 44.10
N THR A 5 16.53 31.24 42.83
CA THR A 5 15.29 30.68 42.28
C THR A 5 15.48 29.16 42.07
N PRO A 6 14.71 28.29 42.75
CA PRO A 6 14.81 26.84 42.59
C PRO A 6 14.26 26.32 41.25
N THR A 7 13.81 27.22 40.36
CA THR A 7 13.22 26.90 39.06
C THR A 7 14.23 26.42 38.02
N ALA A 8 15.52 26.78 38.14
CA ALA A 8 16.54 26.37 37.18
C ALA A 8 16.86 24.87 37.24
N ALA A 9 16.79 24.25 38.43
CA ALA A 9 17.10 22.84 38.61
C ALA A 9 16.00 21.91 38.05
N LEU A 10 14.74 22.35 38.09
CA LEU A 10 13.60 21.57 37.57
C LEU A 10 13.60 21.49 36.04
N LEU A 11 14.10 22.52 35.35
CA LEU A 11 14.19 22.50 33.88
C LEU A 11 15.29 21.55 33.37
N LEU A 12 16.37 21.34 34.14
CA LEU A 12 17.44 20.43 33.76
C LEU A 12 17.06 18.94 33.98
N GLY A 13 16.21 18.65 34.96
CA GLY A 13 15.72 17.28 35.22
C GLY A 13 14.73 16.76 34.18
N VAL A 14 13.95 17.65 33.55
CA VAL A 14 12.95 17.25 32.53
C VAL A 14 13.60 16.93 31.18
N LEU A 15 14.79 17.48 30.89
CA LEU A 15 15.50 17.22 29.63
C LEU A 15 16.30 15.90 29.61
N LEU A 16 16.60 15.30 30.77
CA LEU A 16 17.35 14.03 30.86
C LEU A 16 16.46 12.77 31.05
N GLY A 17 15.16 12.93 31.26
CA GLY A 17 14.24 11.84 31.63
C GLY A 17 13.58 11.07 30.48
N ALA A 18 13.85 11.40 29.21
CA ALA A 18 13.16 10.81 28.05
C ALA A 18 14.01 9.76 27.29
N ALA A 19 15.01 9.15 27.93
CA ALA A 19 15.89 8.16 27.32
C ALA A 19 15.84 6.82 28.04
N ALA A 20 14.66 6.19 28.13
CA ALA A 20 14.56 4.79 28.48
C ALA A 20 13.28 4.19 27.89
N GLY A 21 13.40 3.61 26.69
CA GLY A 21 12.29 2.92 26.05
C GLY A 21 12.62 2.45 24.65
N ALA A 22 13.48 1.45 24.52
CA ALA A 22 13.53 0.64 23.30
C ALA A 22 13.84 -0.81 23.64
N PRO A 23 12.86 -1.71 23.60
CA PRO A 23 13.12 -3.10 23.30
C PRO A 23 13.10 -3.33 21.78
N ALA A 24 14.07 -4.13 21.36
CA ALA A 24 14.04 -5.06 20.23
C ALA A 24 14.27 -4.56 18.78
N PRO A 25 14.84 -5.44 17.94
CA PRO A 25 15.58 -5.09 16.73
C PRO A 25 14.75 -5.24 15.44
N ASP A 26 15.32 -4.75 14.34
CA ASP A 26 15.02 -5.13 12.96
C ASP A 26 13.68 -4.71 12.33
N ALA A 27 13.40 -3.40 12.31
CA ALA A 27 12.52 -2.83 11.29
C ALA A 27 13.31 -1.84 10.44
N THR A 28 13.43 -2.11 9.15
CA THR A 28 14.17 -1.25 8.21
C THR A 28 13.49 0.13 8.13
N PRO A 29 14.24 1.22 7.88
CA PRO A 29 13.67 2.57 7.81
C PRO A 29 12.59 2.73 6.72
N LEU A 30 12.58 1.85 5.71
CA LEU A 30 11.52 1.82 4.70
C LEU A 30 10.22 1.24 5.24
N ASP A 31 10.24 0.13 5.99
CA ASP A 31 9.04 -0.42 6.62
C ASP A 31 8.37 0.64 7.48
N ARG A 32 9.14 1.33 8.35
CA ARG A 32 8.60 2.42 9.18
C ARG A 32 7.96 3.54 8.34
N ARG A 33 8.59 3.92 7.23
CA ARG A 33 8.08 4.97 6.34
C ARG A 33 6.80 4.53 5.64
N TRP A 34 6.75 3.29 5.16
CA TRP A 34 5.55 2.71 4.55
C TRP A 34 4.42 2.62 5.58
N GLU A 35 4.69 2.12 6.78
CA GLU A 35 3.72 2.07 7.88
C GLU A 35 3.20 3.46 8.24
N THR A 36 4.03 4.51 8.24
CA THR A 36 3.54 5.89 8.48
C THR A 36 2.66 6.43 7.36
N LEU A 37 2.92 6.07 6.11
CA LEU A 37 2.08 6.45 4.97
C LEU A 37 0.75 5.69 4.98
N PHE A 38 0.79 4.37 5.24
CA PHE A 38 -0.41 3.55 5.43
C PHE A 38 -1.22 4.01 6.64
N SER A 39 -0.57 4.32 7.77
CA SER A 39 -1.23 4.85 8.97
C SER A 39 -1.95 6.17 8.68
N ARG A 40 -1.36 7.08 7.89
CA ARG A 40 -2.05 8.34 7.52
C ARG A 40 -3.28 8.12 6.63
N SER A 41 -3.28 7.08 5.79
CA SER A 41 -4.48 6.69 5.03
C SER A 41 -5.52 5.95 5.88
N VAL A 42 -5.10 5.20 6.90
CA VAL A 42 -5.98 4.36 7.75
C VAL A 42 -6.50 5.11 8.98
N LEU A 43 -5.87 6.20 9.42
CA LEU A 43 -6.27 6.98 10.60
C LEU A 43 -7.64 7.69 10.48
N TRP A 44 -8.30 7.64 9.31
CA TRP A 44 -9.71 8.02 9.17
C TRP A 44 -10.69 6.86 9.42
N VAL A 45 -10.18 5.63 9.57
CA VAL A 45 -10.94 4.37 9.69
C VAL A 45 -10.89 3.82 11.14
N SER A 46 -10.33 4.56 12.10
CA SER A 46 -10.39 4.20 13.53
C SER A 46 -11.65 4.78 14.18
N GLY A 47 -12.80 4.21 13.81
CA GLY A 47 -14.08 4.48 14.41
C GLY A 47 -14.93 3.23 14.27
N GLU A 48 -14.66 2.23 15.11
CA GLU A 48 -15.38 0.97 15.13
C GLU A 48 -16.89 1.22 15.28
N LYS A 49 -17.62 1.07 14.18
CA LYS A 49 -19.06 0.81 14.15
C LYS A 49 -19.28 -0.50 13.40
N PRO A 50 -19.74 -1.58 14.05
CA PRO A 50 -19.99 -2.88 13.43
C PRO A 50 -21.13 -2.94 12.39
N GLY A 51 -21.45 -1.84 11.68
CA GLY A 51 -22.66 -1.71 10.87
C GLY A 51 -22.48 -1.41 9.37
N LEU A 52 -21.26 -1.39 8.83
CA LEU A 52 -20.98 -0.89 7.47
C LEU A 52 -20.22 -1.88 6.57
N SER A 53 -20.65 -3.15 6.51
CA SER A 53 -20.11 -4.09 5.49
C SER A 53 -20.39 -3.59 4.06
N TRP A 54 -21.55 -2.96 3.84
CA TRP A 54 -21.94 -2.41 2.54
C TRP A 54 -21.07 -1.26 2.03
N GLU A 55 -20.40 -0.51 2.92
CA GLU A 55 -19.53 0.63 2.56
C GLU A 55 -18.14 0.17 2.10
N THR A 56 -17.75 -1.06 2.42
CA THR A 56 -16.46 -1.64 2.00
C THR A 56 -16.66 -2.58 0.81
N ASP A 57 -17.78 -3.31 0.80
CA ASP A 57 -18.09 -4.31 -0.22
C ASP A 57 -18.36 -3.71 -1.61
N TYR A 58 -18.81 -2.45 -1.74
CA TYR A 58 -19.00 -1.85 -3.07
C TYR A 58 -17.69 -1.65 -3.83
N LEU A 59 -16.55 -1.63 -3.13
CA LEU A 59 -15.24 -1.57 -3.75
C LEU A 59 -14.84 -2.95 -4.27
N LEU A 60 -15.13 -4.00 -3.49
CA LEU A 60 -14.80 -5.39 -3.78
C LEU A 60 -15.59 -5.88 -5.02
N GLY A 61 -14.94 -5.80 -6.19
CA GLY A 61 -15.55 -6.15 -7.48
C GLY A 61 -15.23 -5.14 -8.58
N ILE A 62 -14.74 -3.96 -8.22
CA ILE A 62 -14.26 -2.98 -9.19
C ILE A 62 -12.90 -3.44 -9.71
N GLN A 63 -12.87 -3.81 -10.99
CA GLN A 63 -11.67 -4.17 -11.72
C GLN A 63 -11.51 -3.24 -12.91
N ARG A 64 -10.31 -2.70 -13.12
CA ARG A 64 -10.01 -1.79 -14.22
C ARG A 64 -8.74 -2.20 -14.93
N VAL A 65 -8.81 -2.32 -16.24
CA VAL A 65 -7.63 -2.54 -17.08
C VAL A 65 -7.06 -1.20 -17.51
N ARG A 66 -5.79 -0.95 -17.16
CA ARG A 66 -5.06 0.30 -17.40
C ARG A 66 -3.58 0.03 -17.67
N ARG A 67 -2.87 1.05 -18.12
CA ARG A 67 -1.40 1.08 -18.16
C ARG A 67 -0.91 2.04 -17.08
N LEU A 68 0.13 1.66 -16.35
CA LEU A 68 0.73 2.52 -15.33
C LEU A 68 1.90 3.27 -15.95
N TYR A 69 1.81 4.60 -16.02
CA TYR A 69 2.84 5.46 -16.60
C TYR A 69 3.71 6.10 -15.52
N CYS A 70 5.00 6.12 -15.76
CA CYS A 70 6.01 6.73 -14.91
C CYS A 70 6.66 7.90 -15.67
N ASN A 71 6.60 9.11 -15.10
CA ASN A 71 7.10 10.34 -15.72
C ASN A 71 8.64 10.52 -15.61
N VAL A 72 9.40 9.42 -15.52
CA VAL A 72 10.87 9.51 -15.40
C VAL A 72 11.50 9.56 -16.79
N GLY A 73 12.41 10.51 -17.02
CA GLY A 73 13.10 10.66 -18.30
C GLY A 73 12.13 10.89 -19.46
N ILE A 74 12.20 10.06 -20.50
CA ILE A 74 11.29 10.12 -21.66
C ILE A 74 9.93 9.42 -21.42
N GLY A 75 9.69 8.94 -20.18
CA GLY A 75 8.45 8.28 -19.81
C GLY A 75 8.45 6.77 -20.03
N PHE A 76 7.85 6.02 -19.11
CA PHE A 76 7.80 4.56 -19.18
C PHE A 76 6.45 4.01 -18.75
N HIS A 77 5.97 2.96 -19.42
CA HIS A 77 4.88 2.13 -18.94
C HIS A 77 5.42 0.93 -18.17
N LEU A 78 4.88 0.67 -16.99
CA LEU A 78 5.22 -0.52 -16.21
C LEU A 78 4.85 -1.78 -17.00
N GLN A 79 5.80 -2.71 -17.12
CA GLN A 79 5.62 -4.01 -17.78
C GLN A 79 5.84 -5.15 -16.81
N VAL A 80 4.99 -6.18 -16.93
CA VAL A 80 5.13 -7.46 -16.22
C VAL A 80 5.44 -8.53 -17.25
N LEU A 81 6.67 -9.04 -17.22
CA LEU A 81 7.16 -9.99 -18.21
C LEU A 81 6.76 -11.44 -17.84
N PRO A 82 6.70 -12.37 -18.82
CA PRO A 82 6.30 -13.76 -18.58
C PRO A 82 7.25 -14.52 -17.64
N ASP A 83 8.52 -14.10 -17.59
CA ASP A 83 9.56 -14.65 -16.72
C ASP A 83 9.44 -14.16 -15.26
N GLY A 84 8.53 -13.22 -14.98
CA GLY A 84 8.38 -12.57 -13.67
C GLY A 84 9.26 -11.33 -13.49
N GLY A 85 9.97 -10.90 -14.53
CA GLY A 85 10.66 -9.62 -14.55
C GLY A 85 9.69 -8.44 -14.56
N ILE A 86 10.06 -7.35 -13.89
CA ILE A 86 9.33 -6.08 -13.94
C ILE A 86 10.25 -5.05 -14.60
N SER A 87 9.78 -4.40 -15.66
CA SER A 87 10.55 -3.42 -16.43
C SER A 87 9.68 -2.25 -16.89
N GLY A 88 10.25 -1.32 -17.65
CA GLY A 88 9.52 -0.19 -18.24
C GLY A 88 9.72 -0.14 -19.75
N ALA A 89 8.63 0.03 -20.51
CA ALA A 89 8.67 0.29 -21.95
C ALA A 89 8.30 1.73 -22.27
N HIS A 90 8.98 2.29 -23.27
CA HIS A 90 8.67 3.62 -23.80
C HIS A 90 7.48 3.64 -24.75
N SER A 91 7.20 2.52 -25.41
CA SER A 91 6.04 2.34 -26.29
C SER A 91 4.95 1.54 -25.60
N GLU A 92 3.75 1.61 -26.14
CA GLU A 92 2.70 0.67 -25.74
C GLU A 92 3.13 -0.76 -26.03
N ASP A 93 2.99 -1.62 -25.03
CA ASP A 93 3.36 -3.03 -25.13
C ASP A 93 2.26 -3.91 -24.50
N PRO A 94 1.99 -5.13 -25.00
CA PRO A 94 0.96 -5.99 -24.44
C PRO A 94 1.16 -6.31 -22.95
N TYR A 95 2.41 -6.48 -22.51
CA TYR A 95 2.80 -6.75 -21.12
C TYR A 95 2.66 -5.53 -20.20
N SER A 96 2.33 -4.36 -20.75
CA SER A 96 2.01 -3.15 -19.96
C SER A 96 0.54 -3.06 -19.53
N LEU A 97 -0.32 -3.99 -19.98
CA LEU A 97 -1.72 -4.03 -19.59
C LEU A 97 -1.86 -4.64 -18.19
N ILE A 98 -2.28 -3.80 -17.25
CA ILE A 98 -2.41 -4.13 -15.84
C ILE A 98 -3.87 -4.02 -15.44
N GLN A 99 -4.40 -5.11 -14.91
CA GLN A 99 -5.65 -5.13 -14.19
C GLN A 99 -5.41 -4.66 -12.76
N ILE A 100 -6.12 -3.60 -12.39
CA ILE A 100 -6.13 -3.02 -11.06
C ILE A 100 -7.43 -3.45 -10.40
N SER A 101 -7.33 -4.19 -9.30
CA SER A 101 -8.49 -4.64 -8.51
C SER A 101 -8.32 -4.17 -7.08
N THR A 102 -9.37 -3.61 -6.47
CA THR A 102 -9.31 -3.20 -5.06
C THR A 102 -9.46 -4.42 -4.16
N VAL A 103 -8.55 -4.57 -3.21
CA VAL A 103 -8.58 -5.65 -2.20
C VAL A 103 -9.17 -5.14 -0.89
N GLU A 104 -8.89 -3.88 -0.57
CA GLU A 104 -9.43 -3.14 0.56
C GLU A 104 -9.47 -1.65 0.18
N ARG A 105 -10.15 -0.82 0.97
CA ARG A 105 -10.13 0.64 0.80
C ARG A 105 -8.69 1.16 0.81
N GLY A 106 -8.25 1.71 -0.31
CA GLY A 106 -6.89 2.27 -0.47
C GLY A 106 -5.82 1.24 -0.82
N VAL A 107 -6.16 -0.06 -0.92
CA VAL A 107 -5.23 -1.13 -1.27
C VAL A 107 -5.69 -1.82 -2.54
N VAL A 108 -4.77 -1.92 -3.51
CA VAL A 108 -5.05 -2.53 -4.82
C VAL A 108 -4.08 -3.66 -5.11
N SER A 109 -4.56 -4.67 -5.83
CA SER A 109 -3.72 -5.64 -6.50
C SER A 109 -3.48 -5.19 -7.94
N LEU A 110 -2.27 -5.46 -8.44
CA LEU A 110 -1.85 -5.19 -9.80
C LEU A 110 -1.55 -6.52 -10.47
N PHE A 111 -2.33 -6.87 -11.49
CA PHE A 111 -2.22 -8.13 -12.22
C PHE A 111 -1.88 -7.87 -13.69
N GLY A 112 -0.73 -8.37 -14.16
CA GLY A 112 -0.33 -8.31 -15.55
C GLY A 112 -1.16 -9.28 -16.38
N LEU A 113 -2.01 -8.76 -17.26
CA LEU A 113 -2.98 -9.57 -18.03
C LEU A 113 -2.30 -10.54 -19.00
N ARG A 114 -1.19 -10.13 -19.62
CA ARG A 114 -0.50 -10.94 -20.63
C ARG A 114 0.50 -11.91 -20.04
N SER A 115 1.04 -11.61 -18.86
CA SER A 115 1.97 -12.46 -18.14
C SER A 115 1.29 -13.37 -17.13
N GLU A 116 0.02 -13.12 -16.81
CA GLU A 116 -0.77 -13.81 -15.78
C GLU A 116 -0.07 -13.81 -14.41
N ARG A 117 0.48 -12.66 -14.02
CA ARG A 117 1.30 -12.50 -12.82
C ARG A 117 0.89 -11.28 -12.01
N PHE A 118 0.92 -11.40 -10.69
CA PHE A 118 0.77 -10.27 -9.79
C PHE A 118 2.09 -9.55 -9.59
N VAL A 119 2.04 -8.23 -9.54
CA VAL A 119 3.19 -7.41 -9.15
C VAL A 119 3.33 -7.49 -7.63
N ALA A 120 4.51 -7.88 -7.18
CA ALA A 120 4.89 -7.92 -5.77
C ALA A 120 6.23 -7.19 -5.58
N MET A 121 6.56 -6.89 -4.32
CA MET A 121 7.81 -6.24 -3.95
C MET A 121 8.44 -7.02 -2.80
N ASN A 122 9.74 -7.30 -2.89
CA ASN A 122 10.44 -7.96 -1.80
C ASN A 122 10.90 -6.95 -0.74
N SER A 123 11.43 -7.45 0.38
CA SER A 123 11.94 -6.62 1.49
C SER A 123 13.09 -5.68 1.12
N ARG A 124 13.75 -5.91 -0.03
CA ARG A 124 14.79 -5.01 -0.57
C ARG A 124 14.23 -3.93 -1.49
N GLY A 125 12.90 -3.84 -1.65
CA GLY A 125 12.24 -2.89 -2.54
C GLY A 125 12.30 -3.26 -4.03
N ARG A 126 12.70 -4.49 -4.38
CA ARG A 126 12.74 -4.93 -5.78
C ARG A 126 11.39 -5.51 -6.18
N LEU A 127 10.85 -4.99 -7.28
CA LEU A 127 9.62 -5.49 -7.89
C LEU A 127 9.87 -6.84 -8.59
N TYR A 128 8.90 -7.73 -8.50
CA TYR A 128 8.88 -9.01 -9.20
C TYR A 128 7.45 -9.46 -9.51
N GLY A 129 7.30 -10.31 -10.52
CA GLY A 129 6.04 -10.92 -10.91
C GLY A 129 5.87 -12.30 -10.30
N THR A 130 4.91 -12.47 -9.40
CA THR A 130 4.56 -13.76 -8.81
C THR A 130 3.38 -14.39 -9.55
N VAL A 131 3.40 -15.71 -9.70
CA VAL A 131 2.18 -16.44 -10.08
C VAL A 131 1.23 -16.29 -8.91
N GLY A 132 0.01 -15.84 -9.18
CA GLY A 132 -1.07 -15.95 -8.22
C GLY A 132 -2.07 -16.94 -8.76
N GLU A 133 -2.74 -17.64 -7.85
CA GLU A 133 -3.94 -18.36 -8.21
C GLU A 133 -4.92 -17.35 -8.81
N PRO A 134 -5.52 -17.60 -9.99
CA PRO A 134 -6.50 -16.69 -10.55
C PRO A 134 -7.60 -16.52 -9.51
N ALA A 135 -7.76 -15.30 -9.00
CA ALA A 135 -8.82 -14.98 -8.06
C ALA A 135 -10.13 -15.44 -8.70
N ALA A 136 -10.82 -16.40 -8.09
CA ALA A 136 -12.09 -16.89 -8.58
C ALA A 136 -12.98 -15.67 -8.89
N PRO A 137 -13.64 -15.63 -10.05
CA PRO A 137 -14.48 -14.49 -10.39
C PRO A 137 -15.45 -14.27 -9.23
N PRO A 138 -15.60 -13.02 -8.74
CA PRO A 138 -16.54 -12.75 -7.66
C PRO A 138 -17.89 -13.25 -8.11
N ALA A 139 -18.50 -14.15 -7.32
CA ALA A 139 -19.82 -14.65 -7.62
C ALA A 139 -20.75 -13.45 -7.83
N GLN A 140 -21.22 -13.25 -9.07
CA GLN A 140 -22.25 -12.25 -9.36
C GLN A 140 -23.51 -12.67 -8.60
N LYS A 141 -23.66 -12.16 -7.37
CA LYS A 141 -24.88 -12.36 -6.60
C LYS A 141 -25.99 -11.56 -7.29
N GLY A 142 -26.83 -12.29 -8.03
CA GLY A 142 -28.19 -11.90 -8.37
C GLY A 142 -28.31 -10.79 -9.39
N LEU A 143 -28.22 -11.15 -10.68
CA LEU A 143 -29.03 -10.48 -11.69
C LEU A 143 -30.49 -10.63 -11.26
N PHE A 144 -31.07 -9.54 -10.74
CA PHE A 144 -32.48 -9.45 -10.41
C PHE A 144 -33.30 -9.95 -11.60
N LYS A 145 -33.97 -11.10 -11.44
CA LYS A 145 -35.04 -11.52 -12.34
C LYS A 145 -36.22 -10.59 -12.07
N GLY A 146 -36.29 -9.52 -12.86
CA GLY A 146 -37.44 -8.64 -12.94
C GLY A 146 -38.66 -9.42 -13.44
N ARG A 147 -39.78 -9.12 -12.80
CA ARG A 147 -41.09 -9.78 -12.80
C ARG A 147 -41.72 -9.93 -14.19
#